data_AF-A0AAV4M148-F1
#
_entry.id   AF-A0AAV4M148-F1
#
_cell.length_a   1.000
_cell.length_b   1.000
_cell.length_c   1.000
_cell.angle_alpha   90.00
_cell.angle_beta   90.00
_cell.angle_gamma   90.00
#
_symmetry.space_group_name_H-M   'P 1'
#
loop_
_entity.id
_entity.type
_entity.pdbx_description
1 polymer ?
#
loop_
_entity_poly.entity_id
_entity_poly.type
_entity_poly.pdbx_seq_one_letter_code
_entity_poly.pdbx_strand_id
1 'polypeptide(L)'
;MIFSCVYLGLHNAAAGGASSGSVVDLLFNEVLRRDPTDAIGFDWALLSYCLVLTNRYEWPTNTESVLPLFLERACAGLSLDTLPLSGWTQYILYLTLYCTDVEQPLNEAAIKRSVPFELQESLHVRWLNDILVHAQPQGSEQLQKDVDSVLECLGITEGLINCSVGREDDEQHCLFGGHVFPNRRLVFEYNYLKGRPDGEPVESGLISFRRRIFGKCGYNVAVIHRSQWDSISLADKEEQLLRILAAFPAMPGEHYESAPKPLEFEEHAGIRHMKHLRPQITSWPPEKITV
;
A
#
# COMPACT_ATOMS: atom_id res chain seq x y z
N MET A 1 -15.01 3.59 13.07
CA MET A 1 -14.74 5.03 13.32
C MET A 1 -13.26 5.38 13.12
N ILE A 2 -12.32 4.74 13.82
CA ILE A 2 -10.86 5.00 13.67
C ILE A 2 -10.42 4.89 12.21
N PHE A 3 -10.77 3.79 11.54
CA PHE A 3 -10.45 3.59 10.13
C PHE A 3 -10.95 4.73 9.24
N SER A 4 -12.18 5.20 9.42
CA SER A 4 -12.73 6.33 8.66
C SER A 4 -11.94 7.62 8.91
N CYS A 5 -11.54 7.90 10.16
CA CYS A 5 -10.71 9.07 10.48
C CYS A 5 -9.33 8.98 9.83
N VAL A 6 -8.71 7.80 9.85
CA VAL A 6 -7.41 7.55 9.21
C VAL A 6 -7.53 7.71 7.70
N TYR A 7 -8.53 7.06 7.09
CA TYR A 7 -8.79 7.10 5.65
C TYR A 7 -9.02 8.52 5.14
N LEU A 8 -9.77 9.33 5.88
CA LEU A 8 -10.02 10.73 5.55
C LEU A 8 -8.81 11.66 5.82
N GLY A 9 -7.68 11.12 6.30
CA GLY A 9 -6.48 11.91 6.57
C GLY A 9 -6.60 12.79 7.83
N LEU A 10 -7.55 12.55 8.73
CA LEU A 10 -7.71 13.37 9.95
C LEU A 10 -6.52 13.25 10.93
N HIS A 11 -5.67 12.24 10.75
CA HIS A 11 -4.41 12.11 11.47
C HIS A 11 -3.31 13.05 10.94
N ASN A 12 -3.42 13.53 9.70
CA ASN A 12 -2.51 14.49 9.07
C ASN A 12 -2.79 15.93 9.50
N ALA A 13 -3.96 16.20 10.09
CA ALA A 13 -4.32 17.53 10.55
C ALA A 13 -3.57 17.85 11.86
N ALA A 14 -2.73 18.89 11.85
CA ALA A 14 -2.13 19.42 13.06
C ALA A 14 -3.24 19.87 14.02
N ALA A 15 -3.43 19.16 15.12
CA ALA A 15 -4.23 19.67 16.24
C ALA A 15 -3.51 20.91 16.75
N GLY A 16 -4.11 22.09 16.61
CA GLY A 16 -3.55 23.32 17.14
C GLY A 16 -3.35 23.21 18.64
N GLY A 17 -2.10 23.00 19.08
CA GLY A 17 -1.72 22.89 20.49
C GLY A 17 -0.77 21.71 20.74
N ALA A 18 0.44 22.01 21.20
CA ALA A 18 1.56 21.08 21.41
C ALA A 18 1.35 20.00 22.50
N SER A 19 0.11 19.74 22.96
CA SER A 19 -0.16 18.83 24.07
C SER A 19 -1.49 18.07 24.00
N SER A 20 -2.25 18.18 22.91
CA SER A 20 -3.50 17.42 22.72
C SER A 20 -3.29 16.36 21.64
N GLY A 21 -3.23 15.09 22.03
CA GLY A 21 -3.15 13.95 21.10
C GLY A 21 -4.22 14.04 20.02
N SER A 22 -3.92 13.49 18.83
CA SER A 22 -4.86 13.49 17.72
C SER A 22 -6.15 12.78 18.10
N VAL A 23 -7.28 13.08 17.44
CA VAL A 23 -8.54 12.34 17.65
C VAL A 23 -8.33 10.83 17.50
N VAL A 24 -7.42 10.43 16.61
CA VAL A 24 -7.04 9.04 16.40
C VAL A 24 -6.35 8.44 17.65
N ASP A 25 -5.49 9.20 18.34
CA ASP A 25 -4.88 8.76 19.60
C ASP A 25 -5.91 8.56 20.70
N LEU A 26 -6.86 9.49 20.83
CA LEU A 26 -7.94 9.37 21.81
C LEU A 26 -8.78 8.11 21.57
N LEU A 27 -9.08 7.82 20.30
CA LEU A 27 -9.84 6.65 19.93
C LEU A 27 -9.07 5.34 20.14
N PHE A 28 -7.77 5.29 19.85
CA PHE A 28 -6.95 4.11 20.16
C PHE A 28 -6.86 3.87 21.66
N ASN A 29 -6.65 4.92 22.46
CA ASN A 29 -6.62 4.81 23.92
C ASN A 29 -7.95 4.29 24.49
N GLU A 30 -9.08 4.70 23.90
CA GLU A 30 -10.40 4.18 24.28
C GLU A 30 -10.53 2.68 23.95
N VAL A 31 -10.06 2.25 22.78
CA VAL A 31 -10.04 0.82 22.42
C VAL A 31 -9.25 -0.01 23.42
N LEU A 32 -8.09 0.49 23.89
CA LEU A 32 -7.26 -0.22 24.86
C LEU A 32 -7.91 -0.38 26.25
N ARG A 33 -8.92 0.43 26.57
CA ARG A 33 -9.66 0.34 27.85
C ARG A 33 -10.85 -0.60 27.81
N ARG A 34 -11.30 -1.01 26.62
CA ARG A 34 -12.45 -1.89 26.44
C ARG A 34 -12.07 -3.35 26.63
N ASP A 35 -13.07 -4.17 26.90
CA ASP A 35 -12.89 -5.61 26.96
C ASP A 35 -12.47 -6.12 25.57
N PRO A 36 -11.33 -6.82 25.43
CA PRO A 36 -10.92 -7.36 24.15
C PRO A 36 -11.93 -8.32 23.51
N THR A 37 -12.84 -8.92 24.30
CA THR A 37 -13.87 -9.82 23.77
C THR A 37 -14.99 -9.12 23.01
N ASP A 38 -15.06 -7.79 23.08
CA ASP A 38 -16.05 -6.98 22.35
C ASP A 38 -15.73 -6.85 20.85
N ALA A 39 -14.58 -7.37 20.40
CA ALA A 39 -14.07 -7.24 19.04
C ALA A 39 -13.71 -8.61 18.43
N ILE A 40 -13.87 -8.73 17.12
CA ILE A 40 -13.47 -9.92 16.36
C ILE A 40 -12.10 -9.75 15.71
N GLY A 41 -11.50 -10.84 15.21
CA GLY A 41 -10.17 -10.80 14.58
C GLY A 41 -10.04 -9.78 13.45
N PHE A 42 -11.11 -9.56 12.67
CA PHE A 42 -11.15 -8.53 11.63
C PHE A 42 -11.00 -7.11 12.20
N ASP A 43 -11.63 -6.79 13.34
CA ASP A 43 -11.52 -5.47 13.96
C ASP A 43 -10.08 -5.19 14.41
N TRP A 44 -9.44 -6.20 15.01
CA TRP A 44 -8.04 -6.12 15.43
C TRP A 44 -7.11 -5.95 14.23
N ALA A 45 -7.33 -6.72 13.16
CA ALA A 45 -6.59 -6.56 11.90
C ALA A 45 -6.72 -5.13 11.38
N LEU A 46 -7.96 -4.60 11.32
CA LEU A 46 -8.22 -3.25 10.86
C LEU A 46 -7.55 -2.17 11.72
N LEU A 47 -7.50 -2.36 13.04
CA LEU A 47 -6.79 -1.47 13.96
C LEU A 47 -5.28 -1.49 13.74
N SER A 48 -4.67 -2.68 13.56
CA SER A 48 -3.26 -2.80 13.18
C SER A 48 -2.99 -2.08 11.86
N TYR A 49 -3.85 -2.23 10.86
CA TYR A 49 -3.70 -1.53 9.58
C TYR A 49 -3.81 -0.01 9.72
N CYS A 50 -4.66 0.49 10.62
CA CYS A 50 -4.72 1.93 10.88
C CYS A 50 -3.40 2.49 11.41
N LEU A 51 -2.67 1.74 12.25
CA LEU A 51 -1.33 2.13 12.70
C LEU A 51 -0.33 2.14 11.54
N VAL A 52 -0.37 1.11 10.68
CA VAL A 52 0.46 1.01 9.47
C VAL A 52 0.20 2.18 8.52
N LEU A 53 -1.07 2.44 8.17
CA LEU A 53 -1.46 3.55 7.28
C LEU A 53 -0.90 4.90 7.75
N THR A 54 -0.85 5.10 9.06
CA THR A 54 -0.42 6.36 9.69
C THR A 54 1.07 6.41 10.07
N ASN A 55 1.87 5.40 9.71
CA ASN A 55 3.28 5.27 10.10
C ASN A 55 3.51 5.26 11.62
N ARG A 56 2.66 4.54 12.35
CA ARG A 56 2.65 4.48 13.81
C ARG A 56 2.93 3.06 14.33
N TYR A 57 3.95 2.42 13.77
CA TYR A 57 4.33 1.06 14.13
C TYR A 57 4.70 0.94 15.62
N GLU A 58 5.35 1.97 16.15
CA GLU A 58 5.83 2.05 17.53
C GLU A 58 4.84 2.73 18.50
N TRP A 59 3.60 3.01 18.10
CA TRP A 59 2.65 3.66 18.99
C TRP A 59 2.18 2.70 20.10
N PRO A 60 1.97 3.18 21.34
CA PRO A 60 2.13 4.56 21.84
C PRO A 60 3.58 4.95 22.17
N THR A 61 4.45 3.98 22.44
CA THR A 61 5.88 4.20 22.68
C THR A 61 6.71 3.08 22.08
N ASN A 62 7.97 3.36 21.72
CA ASN A 62 8.88 2.40 21.09
C ASN A 62 9.04 1.09 21.87
N THR A 63 8.91 1.12 23.20
CA THR A 63 9.06 -0.05 24.06
C THR A 63 7.74 -0.77 24.36
N GLU A 64 6.62 -0.08 24.29
CA GLU A 64 5.28 -0.60 24.64
C GLU A 64 4.32 -0.51 23.46
N SER A 65 4.82 -0.83 22.27
CA SER A 65 4.01 -0.80 21.05
C SER A 65 2.83 -1.77 21.12
N VAL A 66 1.63 -1.30 20.76
CA VAL A 66 0.42 -2.14 20.74
C VAL A 66 0.20 -2.89 19.44
N LEU A 67 0.92 -2.55 18.37
CA LEU A 67 0.75 -3.20 17.07
C LEU A 67 0.92 -4.74 17.15
N PRO A 68 1.96 -5.30 17.81
CA PRO A 68 2.08 -6.74 18.04
C PRO A 68 0.85 -7.34 18.75
N LEU A 69 0.34 -6.68 19.79
CA LEU A 69 -0.84 -7.14 20.52
C LEU A 69 -2.10 -7.18 19.63
N PHE A 70 -2.29 -6.19 18.76
CA PHE A 70 -3.42 -6.19 17.83
C PHE A 70 -3.29 -7.32 16.81
N LEU A 71 -2.08 -7.60 16.31
CA LEU A 71 -1.85 -8.70 15.38
C LEU A 71 -2.06 -10.07 16.03
N GLU A 72 -1.58 -10.28 17.27
CA GLU A 72 -1.86 -11.51 18.04
C GLU A 72 -3.36 -11.75 18.17
N ARG A 73 -4.13 -10.71 18.48
CA ARG A 73 -5.60 -10.78 18.58
C ARG A 73 -6.28 -10.97 17.24
N ALA A 74 -5.75 -10.38 16.17
CA ALA A 74 -6.23 -10.59 14.81
C ALA A 74 -6.06 -12.06 14.37
N CYS A 75 -4.99 -12.70 14.83
CA CYS A 75 -4.71 -14.11 14.57
C CYS A 75 -5.44 -15.07 15.52
N ALA A 76 -6.09 -14.58 16.57
CA ALA A 76 -6.81 -15.41 17.52
C ALA A 76 -7.98 -16.15 16.83
N GLY A 77 -7.83 -17.46 16.66
CA GLY A 77 -8.81 -18.31 15.96
C GLY A 77 -8.54 -18.51 14.47
N LEU A 78 -7.45 -17.96 13.93
CA LEU A 78 -6.97 -18.31 12.59
C LEU A 78 -6.15 -19.60 12.63
N SER A 79 -6.40 -20.47 11.66
CA SER A 79 -5.59 -21.63 11.33
C SER A 79 -5.27 -21.60 9.84
N LEU A 80 -4.42 -22.51 9.37
CA LEU A 80 -4.15 -22.65 7.93
C LEU A 80 -5.42 -22.93 7.11
N ASP A 81 -6.40 -23.63 7.70
CA ASP A 81 -7.67 -23.95 7.05
C ASP A 81 -8.64 -22.76 7.02
N THR A 82 -8.65 -21.93 8.08
CA THR A 82 -9.58 -20.80 8.18
C THR A 82 -9.04 -19.51 7.59
N LEU A 83 -7.72 -19.35 7.48
CA LEU A 83 -7.06 -18.16 6.92
C LEU A 83 -7.55 -17.82 5.49
N PRO A 84 -7.63 -18.76 4.52
CA PRO A 84 -8.20 -18.47 3.19
C PRO A 84 -9.62 -17.91 3.23
N LEU A 85 -10.41 -18.31 4.21
CA LEU A 85 -11.81 -17.91 4.36
C LEU A 85 -11.98 -16.59 5.14
N SER A 86 -10.88 -16.00 5.62
CA SER A 86 -10.91 -14.83 6.51
C SER A 86 -11.09 -13.48 5.78
N GLY A 87 -11.26 -13.51 4.45
CA GLY A 87 -11.57 -12.33 3.63
C GLY A 87 -10.53 -11.22 3.79
N TRP A 88 -10.99 -10.01 4.13
CA TRP A 88 -10.12 -8.84 4.33
C TRP A 88 -9.06 -9.01 5.43
N THR A 89 -9.28 -9.91 6.39
CA THR A 89 -8.31 -10.15 7.48
C THR A 89 -6.97 -10.61 6.92
N GLN A 90 -6.96 -11.60 6.01
CA GLN A 90 -5.72 -12.10 5.40
C GLN A 90 -5.01 -11.01 4.58
N TYR A 91 -5.78 -10.18 3.86
CA TYR A 91 -5.24 -9.06 3.09
C TYR A 91 -4.57 -8.01 3.99
N ILE A 92 -5.22 -7.67 5.10
CA ILE A 92 -4.69 -6.71 6.07
C ILE A 92 -3.43 -7.23 6.76
N LEU A 93 -3.42 -8.50 7.17
CA LEU A 93 -2.25 -9.14 7.78
C LEU A 93 -1.07 -9.11 6.80
N TYR A 94 -1.31 -9.51 5.55
CA TYR A 94 -0.29 -9.46 4.49
C TYR A 94 0.26 -8.05 4.30
N LEU A 95 -0.62 -7.05 4.11
CA LEU A 95 -0.17 -5.66 3.92
C LEU A 95 0.59 -5.13 5.13
N THR A 96 0.19 -5.50 6.35
CA THR A 96 0.88 -5.07 7.56
C THR A 96 2.31 -5.61 7.60
N LEU A 97 2.48 -6.90 7.33
CA LEU A 97 3.81 -7.53 7.28
C LEU A 97 4.66 -6.96 6.14
N TYR A 98 4.07 -6.83 4.94
CA TYR A 98 4.72 -6.23 3.78
C TYR A 98 5.22 -4.81 4.04
N CYS A 99 4.37 -3.95 4.63
CA CYS A 99 4.77 -2.58 4.94
C CYS A 99 5.82 -2.54 6.05
N THR A 100 5.77 -3.47 7.01
CA THR A 100 6.81 -3.61 8.03
C THR A 100 8.16 -3.94 7.38
N ASP A 101 8.18 -4.82 6.37
CA ASP A 101 9.41 -5.15 5.61
C ASP A 101 9.95 -3.95 4.82
N VAL A 102 9.07 -3.14 4.23
CA VAL A 102 9.48 -1.97 3.43
C VAL A 102 9.92 -0.80 4.31
N GLU A 103 9.23 -0.56 5.43
CA GLU A 103 9.46 0.62 6.27
C GLU A 103 10.48 0.37 7.39
N GLN A 104 10.71 -0.89 7.77
CA GLN A 104 11.69 -1.34 8.77
C GLN A 104 11.59 -0.57 10.11
N PRO A 105 10.44 -0.63 10.81
CA PRO A 105 10.27 0.03 12.10
C PRO A 105 11.16 -0.62 13.17
N LEU A 106 11.43 0.11 14.27
CA LEU A 106 12.33 -0.37 15.33
C LEU A 106 11.84 -1.66 16.01
N ASN A 107 10.51 -1.86 16.02
CA ASN A 107 9.85 -3.02 16.59
C ASN A 107 9.50 -4.09 15.54
N GLU A 108 10.10 -4.06 14.34
CA GLU A 108 9.88 -5.03 13.25
C GLU A 108 9.88 -6.48 13.74
N ALA A 109 10.88 -6.88 14.54
CA ALA A 109 10.99 -8.24 15.02
C ALA A 109 9.82 -8.67 15.94
N ALA A 110 9.27 -7.73 16.72
CA ALA A 110 8.10 -7.99 17.56
C ALA A 110 6.82 -8.08 16.73
N ILE A 111 6.69 -7.22 15.71
CA ILE A 111 5.58 -7.26 14.75
C ILE A 111 5.56 -8.61 14.02
N LYS A 112 6.70 -9.04 13.46
CA LYS A 112 6.78 -10.34 12.77
C LYS A 112 6.51 -11.52 13.69
N ARG A 113 6.97 -11.50 14.94
CA ARG A 113 6.72 -12.57 15.91
C ARG A 113 5.26 -12.68 16.36
N SER A 114 4.50 -11.58 16.27
CA SER A 114 3.09 -11.54 16.68
C SER A 114 2.14 -12.31 15.75
N VAL A 115 2.57 -12.58 14.50
CA VAL A 115 1.85 -13.42 13.56
C VAL A 115 2.52 -14.80 13.53
N PRO A 116 1.80 -15.91 13.78
CA PRO A 116 2.37 -17.25 13.68
C PRO A 116 3.06 -17.50 12.34
N PHE A 117 4.23 -18.15 12.37
CA PHE A 117 5.09 -18.32 11.20
C PHE A 117 4.37 -19.02 10.05
N GLU A 118 3.57 -20.05 10.37
CA GLU A 118 2.81 -20.82 9.39
C GLU A 118 1.77 -19.94 8.67
N LEU A 119 1.18 -18.97 9.37
CA LEU A 119 0.27 -18.01 8.75
C LEU A 119 1.02 -17.03 7.85
N GLN A 120 2.21 -16.56 8.25
CA GLN A 120 3.05 -15.69 7.41
C GLN A 120 3.44 -16.38 6.10
N GLU A 121 3.91 -17.63 6.19
CA GLU A 121 4.25 -18.45 5.02
C GLU A 121 3.03 -18.67 4.13
N SER A 122 1.87 -19.00 4.71
CA SER A 122 0.63 -19.20 3.96
C SER A 122 0.16 -17.95 3.22
N LEU A 123 0.24 -16.77 3.87
CA LEU A 123 -0.07 -15.47 3.26
C LEU A 123 0.87 -15.18 2.08
N HIS A 124 2.16 -15.43 2.27
CA HIS A 124 3.18 -15.23 1.25
C HIS A 124 3.00 -16.17 0.05
N VAL A 125 2.62 -17.43 0.24
CA VAL A 125 2.44 -18.36 -0.88
C VAL A 125 1.16 -18.08 -1.66
N ARG A 126 0.11 -17.61 -0.98
CA ARG A 126 -1.23 -17.45 -1.57
C ARG A 126 -1.56 -16.04 -2.05
N TRP A 127 -0.61 -15.11 -1.96
CA TRP A 127 -0.86 -13.70 -2.27
C TRP A 127 -1.48 -13.48 -3.65
N LEU A 128 -1.00 -14.15 -4.71
CA LEU A 128 -1.53 -14.01 -6.07
C LEU A 128 -2.98 -14.47 -6.20
N ASN A 129 -3.36 -15.54 -5.52
CA ASN A 129 -4.64 -16.22 -5.74
C ASN A 129 -5.75 -15.61 -4.87
N ASP A 130 -5.42 -15.26 -3.63
CA ASP A 130 -6.43 -14.91 -2.63
C ASP A 130 -6.35 -13.42 -2.23
N ILE A 131 -5.16 -12.83 -2.25
CA ILE A 131 -4.91 -11.47 -1.70
C ILE A 131 -4.96 -10.42 -2.80
N LEU A 132 -4.33 -10.70 -3.95
CA LEU A 132 -4.26 -9.79 -5.10
C LEU A 132 -5.66 -9.45 -5.63
N VAL A 133 -6.59 -10.41 -5.58
CA VAL A 133 -7.99 -10.20 -6.00
C VAL A 133 -8.65 -9.08 -5.19
N HIS A 134 -8.34 -8.99 -3.89
CA HIS A 134 -8.83 -7.92 -3.03
C HIS A 134 -8.05 -6.60 -3.18
N ALA A 135 -6.83 -6.67 -3.68
CA ALA A 135 -5.94 -5.53 -3.89
C ALA A 135 -6.23 -4.77 -5.20
N GLN A 136 -6.72 -5.46 -6.23
CA GLN A 136 -6.92 -4.88 -7.56
C GLN A 136 -8.01 -3.79 -7.53
N PRO A 137 -7.72 -2.57 -8.03
CA PRO A 137 -8.72 -1.52 -8.13
C PRO A 137 -9.86 -1.99 -9.05
N GLN A 138 -11.08 -2.06 -8.48
CA GLN A 138 -12.28 -2.47 -9.19
C GLN A 138 -12.86 -1.28 -9.97
N GLY A 139 -12.32 -1.03 -11.17
CA GLY A 139 -12.81 -0.02 -12.11
C GLY A 139 -11.92 1.22 -12.20
N SER A 140 -11.90 1.82 -13.38
CA SER A 140 -11.25 3.11 -13.61
C SER A 140 -12.18 4.24 -13.20
N GLU A 141 -11.77 4.99 -12.18
CA GLU A 141 -12.50 6.12 -11.66
C GLU A 141 -12.47 7.30 -12.67
N GLN A 142 -13.51 8.15 -12.66
CA GLN A 142 -13.71 9.18 -13.69
C GLN A 142 -12.52 10.14 -13.87
N LEU A 143 -11.84 10.52 -12.79
CA LEU A 143 -10.67 11.39 -12.83
C LEU A 143 -9.47 10.70 -13.50
N GLN A 144 -9.22 9.42 -13.20
CA GLN A 144 -8.17 8.64 -13.84
C GLN A 144 -8.40 8.56 -15.35
N LYS A 145 -9.65 8.32 -15.79
CA LYS A 145 -10.01 8.30 -17.22
C LYS A 145 -9.81 9.65 -17.91
N ASP A 146 -10.16 10.75 -17.24
CA ASP A 146 -9.99 12.09 -17.81
C ASP A 146 -8.51 12.42 -17.97
N VAL A 147 -7.69 12.11 -16.96
CA VAL A 147 -6.23 12.29 -17.02
C VAL A 147 -5.61 11.41 -18.11
N ASP A 148 -6.04 10.16 -18.22
CA ASP A 148 -5.62 9.23 -19.27
C ASP A 148 -5.92 9.78 -20.67
N SER A 149 -7.12 10.32 -20.88
CA SER A 149 -7.52 10.93 -22.16
C SER A 149 -6.64 12.12 -22.52
N VAL A 150 -6.26 12.97 -21.55
CA VAL A 150 -5.36 14.10 -21.80
C VAL A 150 -3.94 13.62 -22.12
N LEU A 151 -3.44 12.59 -21.42
CA LEU A 151 -2.13 11.98 -21.72
C LEU A 151 -2.09 11.40 -23.14
N GLU A 152 -3.15 10.69 -23.56
CA GLU A 152 -3.30 10.16 -24.91
C GLU A 152 -3.31 11.28 -25.96
N CYS A 153 -4.04 12.38 -25.72
CA CYS A 153 -4.05 13.55 -26.61
C CYS A 153 -2.66 14.19 -26.77
N LEU A 154 -1.84 14.17 -25.72
CA LEU A 154 -0.45 14.63 -25.75
C LEU A 154 0.53 13.62 -26.37
N GLY A 155 0.05 12.42 -26.75
CA GLY A 155 0.88 11.35 -27.31
C GLY A 155 1.75 10.63 -26.26
N ILE A 156 1.42 10.75 -24.98
CA ILE A 156 2.15 10.17 -23.85
C ILE A 156 1.52 8.82 -23.51
N THR A 157 2.16 7.72 -23.91
CA THR A 157 1.63 6.35 -23.76
C THR A 157 2.44 5.49 -22.81
N GLU A 158 3.49 6.03 -22.20
CA GLU A 158 4.34 5.27 -21.27
C GLU A 158 3.71 5.01 -19.89
N GLY A 159 2.54 5.60 -19.60
CA GLY A 159 1.85 5.45 -18.32
C GLY A 159 1.07 4.14 -18.22
N LEU A 160 1.50 3.23 -17.34
CA LEU A 160 0.84 1.97 -17.05
C LEU A 160 -0.28 2.19 -16.03
N ILE A 161 -1.53 1.97 -16.43
CA ILE A 161 -2.71 2.16 -15.58
C ILE A 161 -2.84 1.01 -14.58
N ASN A 162 -3.15 1.33 -13.31
CA ASN A 162 -3.40 0.34 -12.26
C ASN A 162 -2.31 -0.73 -12.20
N CYS A 163 -1.06 -0.29 -12.37
CA CYS A 163 0.11 -1.16 -12.27
C CYS A 163 0.57 -1.16 -10.82
N SER A 164 0.94 -2.34 -10.34
CA SER A 164 1.47 -2.49 -9.00
C SER A 164 2.85 -1.81 -8.93
N VAL A 165 3.19 -1.24 -7.77
CA VAL A 165 4.51 -0.63 -7.49
C VAL A 165 5.10 -1.30 -6.26
N GLY A 166 6.36 -1.72 -6.34
CA GLY A 166 7.05 -2.55 -5.33
C GLY A 166 8.56 -2.41 -5.46
N ARG A 167 9.31 -3.17 -4.64
CA ARG A 167 10.78 -3.26 -4.75
C ARG A 167 11.16 -4.07 -6.00
N GLU A 168 12.37 -3.86 -6.51
CA GLU A 168 12.83 -4.49 -7.76
C GLU A 168 13.00 -6.01 -7.67
N ASP A 169 13.27 -6.52 -6.46
CA ASP A 169 13.42 -7.93 -6.13
C ASP A 169 12.11 -8.57 -5.62
N ASP A 170 11.03 -7.79 -5.56
CA ASP A 170 9.79 -8.17 -4.91
C ASP A 170 8.71 -8.43 -5.95
N GLU A 171 8.55 -9.71 -6.31
CA GLU A 171 7.46 -10.13 -7.21
C GLU A 171 6.08 -9.92 -6.58
N GLN A 172 5.99 -9.56 -5.29
CA GLN A 172 4.77 -9.66 -4.47
C GLN A 172 4.29 -8.32 -3.92
N HIS A 173 3.60 -7.53 -4.74
CA HIS A 173 3.14 -6.22 -4.33
C HIS A 173 1.65 -6.02 -4.60
N CYS A 174 0.91 -5.66 -3.54
CA CYS A 174 -0.53 -5.42 -3.55
C CYS A 174 -0.89 -3.92 -3.59
N LEU A 175 0.09 -3.05 -3.84
CA LEU A 175 -0.12 -1.61 -3.91
C LEU A 175 -0.08 -1.16 -5.36
N PHE A 176 -1.21 -0.65 -5.84
CA PHE A 176 -1.41 -0.21 -7.21
C PHE A 176 -1.41 1.30 -7.30
N GLY A 177 -0.57 1.83 -8.19
CA GLY A 177 -0.59 3.24 -8.58
C GLY A 177 -1.70 3.50 -9.60
N GLY A 178 -2.20 4.75 -9.66
CA GLY A 178 -3.18 5.15 -10.67
C GLY A 178 -2.59 5.06 -12.08
N HIS A 179 -1.53 5.82 -12.35
CA HIS A 179 -0.66 5.63 -13.51
C HIS A 179 0.79 5.50 -13.05
N VAL A 180 1.50 4.49 -13.52
CA VAL A 180 2.91 4.27 -13.22
C VAL A 180 3.73 4.58 -14.46
N PHE A 181 4.74 5.42 -14.32
CA PHE A 181 5.71 5.78 -15.34
C PHE A 181 7.07 5.19 -14.95
N PRO A 182 7.37 3.92 -15.27
CA PRO A 182 8.56 3.23 -14.77
C PRO A 182 9.86 3.98 -15.11
N ASN A 183 9.99 4.42 -16.37
CA ASN A 183 11.18 5.11 -16.88
C ASN A 183 11.44 6.47 -16.21
N ARG A 184 10.45 7.00 -15.48
CA ARG A 184 10.53 8.30 -14.79
C ARG A 184 10.54 8.13 -13.28
N ARG A 185 10.44 6.88 -12.78
CA ARG A 185 10.19 6.55 -11.37
C ARG A 185 9.10 7.46 -10.79
N LEU A 186 7.97 7.54 -11.48
CA LEU A 186 6.86 8.44 -11.16
C LEU A 186 5.54 7.69 -11.13
N VAL A 187 4.69 8.01 -10.15
CA VAL A 187 3.34 7.48 -10.01
C VAL A 187 2.36 8.64 -9.90
N PHE A 188 1.26 8.57 -10.64
CA PHE A 188 0.10 9.43 -10.41
C PHE A 188 -0.88 8.74 -9.48
N GLU A 189 -1.27 9.47 -8.44
CA GLU A 189 -2.34 9.10 -7.52
C GLU A 189 -3.49 10.10 -7.66
N TYR A 190 -4.72 9.62 -7.50
CA TYR A 190 -5.92 10.39 -7.75
C TYR A 190 -6.67 10.64 -6.46
N ASN A 191 -6.87 11.92 -6.14
CA ASN A 191 -7.53 12.32 -4.92
C ASN A 191 -8.93 12.88 -5.19
N TYR A 192 -9.92 12.24 -4.59
CA TYR A 192 -11.34 12.56 -4.74
C TYR A 192 -11.91 13.35 -3.58
N LEU A 193 -11.10 13.62 -2.54
CA LEU A 193 -11.53 14.46 -1.44
C LEU A 193 -11.75 15.89 -1.92
N LYS A 194 -12.81 16.51 -1.40
CA LYS A 194 -13.03 17.94 -1.60
C LYS A 194 -11.93 18.71 -0.86
N GLY A 195 -11.36 19.71 -1.52
CA GLY A 195 -10.47 20.67 -0.87
C GLY A 195 -11.16 21.40 0.28
N ARG A 196 -10.34 22.07 1.11
CA ARG A 196 -10.80 22.97 2.16
C ARG A 196 -11.58 24.16 1.57
N PRO A 197 -12.36 24.89 2.39
CA PRO A 197 -13.11 26.06 1.92
C PRO A 197 -12.25 27.17 1.28
N ASP A 198 -10.96 27.25 1.64
CA ASP A 198 -9.97 28.16 1.06
C ASP A 198 -9.37 27.65 -0.27
N GLY A 199 -9.77 26.46 -0.72
CA GLY A 199 -9.26 25.81 -1.93
C GLY A 199 -8.01 24.94 -1.72
N GLU A 200 -7.49 24.85 -0.48
CA GLU A 200 -6.32 24.01 -0.19
C GLU A 200 -6.67 22.52 -0.40
N PRO A 201 -5.86 21.76 -1.15
CA PRO A 201 -6.09 20.33 -1.33
C PRO A 201 -5.92 19.57 -0.01
N VAL A 202 -6.81 18.61 0.27
CA VAL A 202 -6.71 17.71 1.42
C VAL A 202 -6.33 16.33 0.96
N GLU A 203 -5.20 15.80 1.42
CA GLU A 203 -4.75 14.46 1.07
C GLU A 203 -5.43 13.38 1.93
N SER A 204 -5.91 12.32 1.28
CA SER A 204 -6.46 11.16 1.99
C SER A 204 -5.34 10.36 2.66
N GLY A 205 -5.67 9.67 3.76
CA GLY A 205 -4.70 8.85 4.46
C GLY A 205 -4.13 7.72 3.60
N LEU A 206 -4.93 7.18 2.67
CA LEU A 206 -4.48 6.14 1.74
C LEU A 206 -3.44 6.66 0.74
N ILE A 207 -3.62 7.89 0.24
CA ILE A 207 -2.65 8.52 -0.67
C ILE A 207 -1.36 8.85 0.08
N SER A 208 -1.46 9.39 1.31
CA SER A 208 -0.28 9.64 2.15
C SER A 208 0.50 8.36 2.44
N PHE A 209 -0.22 7.27 2.75
CA PHE A 209 0.35 5.94 2.92
C PHE A 209 1.06 5.45 1.65
N ARG A 210 0.39 5.45 0.49
CA ARG A 210 0.97 5.00 -0.78
C ARG A 210 2.19 5.83 -1.17
N ARG A 211 2.13 7.16 -1.01
CA ARG A 211 3.28 8.04 -1.25
C ARG A 211 4.50 7.60 -0.44
N ARG A 212 4.30 7.27 0.83
CA ARG A 212 5.37 6.84 1.74
C ARG A 212 5.99 5.52 1.28
N ILE A 213 5.16 4.52 0.99
CA ILE A 213 5.62 3.21 0.54
C ILE A 213 6.29 3.30 -0.85
N PHE A 214 5.68 4.00 -1.80
CA PHE A 214 6.24 4.18 -3.15
C PHE A 214 7.57 4.94 -3.10
N GLY A 215 7.69 5.95 -2.22
CA GLY A 215 8.95 6.63 -1.97
C GLY A 215 10.06 5.69 -1.49
N LYS A 216 9.74 4.72 -0.62
CA LYS A 216 10.68 3.67 -0.19
C LYS A 216 11.05 2.70 -1.32
N CYS A 217 10.15 2.50 -2.28
CA CYS A 217 10.42 1.75 -3.51
C CYS A 217 11.12 2.58 -4.60
N GLY A 218 11.52 3.82 -4.31
CA GLY A 218 12.26 4.68 -5.25
C GLY A 218 11.37 5.43 -6.26
N TYR A 219 10.05 5.48 -6.05
CA TYR A 219 9.11 6.22 -6.89
C TYR A 219 8.71 7.57 -6.28
N ASN A 220 8.66 8.59 -7.12
CA ASN A 220 7.99 9.85 -6.81
C ASN A 220 6.49 9.72 -7.02
N VAL A 221 5.69 10.44 -6.24
CA VAL A 221 4.23 10.43 -6.36
C VAL A 221 3.69 11.84 -6.57
N ALA A 222 3.09 12.06 -7.73
CA ALA A 222 2.31 13.26 -8.02
C ALA A 222 0.82 12.96 -7.75
N VAL A 223 0.17 13.83 -6.98
CA VAL A 223 -1.25 13.66 -6.63
C VAL A 223 -2.08 14.64 -7.44
N ILE A 224 -3.02 14.11 -8.21
CA ILE A 224 -3.97 14.90 -8.99
C ILE A 224 -5.25 15.01 -8.18
N HIS A 225 -5.55 16.24 -7.74
CA HIS A 225 -6.73 16.53 -6.93
C HIS A 225 -7.92 16.86 -7.82
N ARG A 226 -9.01 16.10 -7.67
CA ARG A 226 -10.24 16.32 -8.44
C ARG A 226 -10.75 17.75 -8.35
N SER A 227 -10.75 18.35 -7.16
CA SER A 227 -11.26 19.70 -6.96
C SER A 227 -10.50 20.78 -7.74
N GLN A 228 -9.21 20.56 -8.01
CA GLN A 228 -8.40 21.46 -8.82
C GLN A 228 -8.52 21.09 -10.30
N TRP A 229 -8.43 19.80 -10.62
CA TRP A 229 -8.52 19.28 -11.97
C TRP A 229 -9.83 19.62 -12.68
N ASP A 230 -10.97 19.52 -11.98
CA ASP A 230 -12.28 19.83 -12.53
C ASP A 230 -12.48 21.35 -12.76
N SER A 231 -11.62 22.20 -12.18
CA SER A 231 -11.75 23.67 -12.23
C SER A 231 -10.95 24.35 -13.35
N ILE A 232 -10.08 23.61 -14.05
CA ILE A 232 -9.14 24.14 -15.04
C ILE A 232 -9.53 23.75 -16.46
N SER A 233 -9.09 24.54 -17.45
CA SER A 233 -9.38 24.27 -18.86
C SER A 233 -8.57 23.09 -19.39
N LEU A 234 -8.94 22.55 -20.57
CA LEU A 234 -8.17 21.48 -21.21
C LEU A 234 -6.72 21.89 -21.48
N ALA A 235 -6.49 23.12 -21.95
CA ALA A 235 -5.14 23.64 -22.20
C ALA A 235 -4.30 23.71 -20.91
N ASP A 236 -4.92 24.09 -19.78
CA ASP A 236 -4.24 24.12 -18.49
C ASP A 236 -3.95 22.70 -17.96
N LYS A 237 -4.85 21.73 -18.22
CA LYS A 237 -4.62 20.31 -17.87
C LYS A 237 -3.41 19.76 -18.62
N GLU A 238 -3.35 20.00 -19.93
CA GLU A 238 -2.22 19.62 -20.78
C GLU A 238 -0.92 20.23 -20.28
N GLU A 239 -0.91 21.54 -20.01
CA GLU A 239 0.26 22.24 -19.49
C GLU A 239 0.71 21.69 -18.12
N GLN A 240 -0.22 21.42 -17.20
CA GLN A 240 0.11 20.86 -15.90
C GLN A 240 0.75 19.47 -16.00
N LEU A 241 0.20 18.58 -16.84
CA LEU A 241 0.78 17.25 -17.03
C LEU A 241 2.19 17.33 -17.64
N LEU A 242 2.40 18.19 -18.64
CA LEU A 242 3.72 18.42 -19.21
C LEU A 242 4.72 18.98 -18.19
N ARG A 243 4.30 19.93 -17.34
CA ARG A 243 5.14 20.47 -16.27
C ARG A 243 5.52 19.40 -15.25
N ILE A 244 4.57 18.55 -14.85
CA ILE A 244 4.86 17.44 -13.93
C ILE A 244 5.88 16.49 -14.58
N LEU A 245 5.63 16.02 -15.80
CA LEU A 245 6.53 15.09 -16.49
C LEU A 245 7.91 15.68 -16.79
N ALA A 246 8.00 17.00 -17.01
CA ALA A 246 9.28 17.69 -17.18
C ALA A 246 10.09 17.75 -15.88
N ALA A 247 9.43 17.83 -14.72
CA ALA A 247 10.09 17.79 -13.41
C ALA A 247 10.66 16.40 -13.08
N PHE A 248 10.13 15.34 -13.72
CA PHE A 248 10.59 13.96 -13.58
C PHE A 248 11.06 13.42 -14.95
N PRO A 249 12.25 13.84 -15.42
CA PRO A 249 12.77 13.42 -16.71
C PRO A 249 13.01 11.90 -16.72
N ALA A 250 12.91 11.30 -17.92
CA ALA A 250 13.21 9.88 -18.07
C ALA A 250 14.66 9.58 -17.70
N MET A 251 14.87 8.50 -16.95
CA MET A 251 16.18 8.03 -16.54
C MET A 251 16.96 7.56 -17.78
N PRO A 252 18.17 8.09 -18.04
CA PRO A 252 18.95 7.69 -19.21
C PRO A 252 19.40 6.23 -19.09
N GLY A 253 19.04 5.39 -20.08
CA GLY A 253 19.44 3.98 -20.15
C GLY A 253 18.43 2.98 -19.57
N GLU A 254 17.41 3.43 -18.83
CA GLU A 254 16.27 2.60 -18.42
C GLU A 254 15.13 2.79 -19.42
N HIS A 255 15.26 2.20 -20.61
CA HIS A 255 14.05 1.85 -21.35
C HIS A 255 13.49 0.62 -20.64
N TYR A 256 12.38 0.77 -19.91
CA TYR A 256 11.52 -0.34 -19.53
C TYR A 256 11.00 -0.97 -20.82
N GLU A 257 11.82 -1.84 -21.42
CA GLU A 257 11.38 -2.79 -22.41
C GLU A 257 10.53 -3.79 -21.64
N SER A 258 9.21 -3.68 -21.74
CA SER A 258 8.25 -4.67 -21.25
C SER A 258 8.34 -6.03 -21.99
N ALA A 259 9.44 -6.27 -22.70
CA ALA A 259 9.84 -7.58 -23.14
C ALA A 259 10.66 -8.19 -22.00
N PRO A 260 10.04 -8.97 -21.07
CA PRO A 260 10.85 -9.80 -20.19
C PRO A 260 11.79 -10.58 -21.09
N LYS A 261 13.11 -10.38 -20.93
CA LYS A 261 14.08 -11.26 -21.58
C LYS A 261 13.63 -12.67 -21.20
N PRO A 262 13.39 -13.58 -22.17
CA PRO A 262 13.06 -14.93 -21.83
C PRO A 262 14.19 -15.42 -20.93
N LEU A 263 13.88 -15.69 -19.66
CA LEU A 263 14.76 -16.50 -18.84
C LEU A 263 14.85 -17.82 -19.59
N GLU A 264 15.98 -18.04 -20.26
CA GLU A 264 16.28 -19.31 -20.90
C GLU A 264 16.47 -20.31 -19.76
N PHE A 265 15.37 -20.94 -19.37
CA PHE A 265 15.42 -22.14 -18.57
C PHE A 265 15.99 -23.23 -19.46
N GLU A 266 17.06 -23.88 -19.01
CA GLU A 266 17.69 -24.99 -19.73
C GLU A 266 16.61 -25.97 -20.23
N GLU A 267 16.83 -26.45 -21.45
CA GLU A 267 15.87 -26.98 -22.40
C GLU A 267 15.24 -28.34 -22.00
N HIS A 268 14.94 -28.57 -20.71
CA HIS A 268 14.22 -29.74 -20.21
C HIS A 268 13.22 -29.43 -19.08
N ALA A 269 12.99 -28.17 -18.73
CA ALA A 269 11.95 -27.82 -17.77
C ALA A 269 10.58 -27.81 -18.45
N GLY A 270 9.93 -28.98 -18.61
CA GLY A 270 8.55 -29.18 -19.11
C GLY A 270 7.43 -28.48 -18.32
N ILE A 271 7.64 -27.23 -17.94
CA ILE A 271 6.90 -26.44 -16.96
C ILE A 271 6.07 -25.34 -17.66
N ARG A 272 6.06 -25.29 -19.00
CA ARG A 272 5.26 -24.30 -19.76
C ARG A 272 3.75 -24.35 -19.44
N HIS A 273 3.29 -25.45 -18.83
CA HIS A 273 1.90 -25.65 -18.41
C HIS A 273 1.74 -25.90 -16.89
N MET A 274 2.83 -25.82 -16.12
CA MET A 274 2.84 -26.16 -14.70
C MET A 274 3.12 -24.92 -13.83
N LYS A 275 2.21 -23.94 -13.88
CA LYS A 275 2.25 -22.74 -12.99
C LYS A 275 2.35 -23.11 -11.50
N HIS A 276 1.87 -24.29 -11.11
CA HIS A 276 1.94 -24.86 -9.76
C HIS A 276 3.34 -25.39 -9.37
N LEU A 277 4.29 -25.43 -10.31
CA LEU A 277 5.67 -25.89 -10.12
C LEU A 277 6.70 -24.79 -10.44
N ARG A 278 6.28 -23.52 -10.51
CA ARG A 278 7.24 -22.41 -10.36
C ARG A 278 7.97 -22.60 -9.02
N PRO A 279 9.28 -22.32 -8.94
CA PRO A 279 10.00 -22.37 -7.67
C PRO A 279 9.24 -21.50 -6.66
N GLN A 280 8.55 -22.14 -5.72
CA GLN A 280 8.08 -21.45 -4.54
C GLN A 280 9.33 -21.07 -3.76
N ILE A 281 9.47 -19.80 -3.39
CA ILE A 281 10.45 -19.42 -2.38
C ILE A 281 10.07 -20.22 -1.13
N THR A 282 10.89 -21.21 -0.78
CA THR A 282 10.62 -22.17 0.30
C THR A 282 11.01 -21.65 1.68
N SER A 283 11.50 -20.41 1.79
CA SER A 283 11.89 -19.83 3.07
C SER A 283 11.88 -18.31 3.05
N TRP A 284 11.17 -17.73 4.03
CA TRP A 284 11.23 -16.33 4.44
C TRP A 284 11.50 -16.28 5.97
N PRO A 285 12.26 -15.30 6.52
CA PRO A 285 12.86 -14.14 5.85
C PRO A 285 14.16 -14.47 5.07
N PRO A 286 14.62 -13.58 4.15
CA PRO A 286 15.91 -13.70 3.46
C PRO A 286 17.07 -13.59 4.45
N GLU A 287 16.80 -12.99 5.60
CA GLU A 287 17.68 -12.98 6.75
C GLU A 287 17.16 -14.03 7.72
N LYS A 288 17.99 -15.04 7.97
CA LYS A 288 17.77 -16.01 9.04
C LYS A 288 17.57 -15.25 10.35
N ILE A 289 16.32 -15.12 10.81
CA ILE A 289 16.05 -14.91 12.24
C ILE A 289 16.43 -16.25 12.88
N THR A 290 17.72 -16.41 13.18
CA THR A 290 18.19 -17.49 14.05
C THR A 290 17.70 -17.17 15.46
N VAL A 291 16.87 -18.06 16.00
CA VAL A 291 16.48 -18.12 17.41
C VAL A 291 17.72 -18.18 18.31
#